data_AF-Q116F7-F1
#
_entry.id   AF-Q116F7-F1
#
_cell.length_a   1.000
_cell.length_b   1.000
_cell.length_c   1.000
_cell.angle_alpha   90.00
_cell.angle_beta   90.00
_cell.angle_gamma   90.00
#
_symmetry.space_group_name_H-M   'P 1'
#
loop_
_entity.id
_entity.type
_entity.pdbx_description
1 polymer ?
#
loop_
_entity_poly.entity_id
_entity_poly.type
_entity_poly.pdbx_seq_one_letter_code
_entity_poly.pdbx_strand_id
1 'polypeptide(L)' 'MTSIPANERIGPTQPIEPGQVERNEFEYISLGTQCLLANWHIAKRQIITPSIKATPREVDFLQHIEQTIHTEF' A
#
# COMPACT_ATOMS: atom_id res chain seq x y z
N MET A 1 -3.32 5.46 14.22
CA MET A 1 -4.53 4.78 13.74
C MET A 1 -4.73 5.21 12.31
N THR A 2 -4.48 4.32 11.35
CA THR A 2 -4.86 4.53 9.95
C THR A 2 -5.39 3.19 9.49
N SER A 3 -6.69 2.99 9.67
CA SER A 3 -7.40 1.89 9.03
C SER A 3 -7.31 2.09 7.52
N ILE A 4 -6.78 1.10 6.81
CA ILE A 4 -6.77 1.08 5.34
C ILE A 4 -8.23 1.06 4.89
N PRO A 5 -8.67 1.97 4.00
CA PRO A 5 -10.02 1.94 3.48
C PRO A 5 -10.24 0.67 2.66
N ALA A 6 -11.26 -0.09 3.06
CA ALA A 6 -11.65 -1.39 2.51
C ALA A 6 -13.12 -1.33 2.07
N ASN A 7 -13.39 -0.45 1.09
CA ASN A 7 -14.76 -0.10 0.71
C ASN A 7 -15.43 -1.12 -0.22
N GLU A 8 -14.66 -2.02 -0.83
CA GLU A 8 -15.15 -2.99 -1.82
C GLU A 8 -14.61 -4.39 -1.51
N ARG A 9 -15.46 -5.42 -1.66
CA ARG A 9 -15.09 -6.83 -1.50
C ARG A 9 -14.58 -7.40 -2.82
N ILE A 10 -13.61 -8.31 -2.78
CA ILE A 10 -12.99 -8.90 -3.99
C ILE A 10 -13.95 -9.86 -4.70
N GLY A 11 -14.75 -10.61 -3.94
CA GLY A 11 -15.68 -11.61 -4.45
C GLY A 11 -17.13 -11.37 -4.05
N PRO A 12 -18.09 -11.95 -4.81
CA PRO A 12 -19.51 -11.91 -4.45
C PRO A 12 -19.79 -12.83 -3.24
N THR A 13 -20.76 -12.46 -2.41
CA THR A 13 -21.28 -13.34 -1.36
C THR A 13 -21.84 -14.62 -1.99
N GLN A 14 -21.38 -15.79 -1.52
CA GLN A 14 -21.86 -17.07 -2.04
C GLN A 14 -23.24 -17.41 -1.49
N PRO A 15 -24.13 -18.01 -2.30
CA PRO A 15 -25.44 -18.44 -1.84
C PRO A 15 -25.32 -19.57 -0.81
N ILE A 16 -26.21 -19.57 0.16
CA ILE A 16 -26.25 -20.55 1.25
C ILE A 16 -26.75 -21.90 0.72
N GLU A 17 -26.01 -22.98 1.00
CA GLU A 17 -26.54 -24.34 0.89
C GLU A 17 -27.35 -24.71 2.14
N PRO A 18 -28.41 -25.53 2.02
CA PRO A 18 -29.21 -25.96 3.17
C PRO A 18 -28.34 -26.57 4.28
N GLY A 19 -28.40 -25.98 5.49
CA GLY A 19 -27.61 -26.40 6.64
C GLY A 19 -26.31 -25.62 6.87
N GLN A 20 -26.00 -24.63 6.03
CA GLN A 20 -24.85 -23.74 6.23
C GLN A 20 -25.28 -22.33 6.64
N VAL A 21 -24.42 -21.64 7.39
CA VAL A 21 -24.57 -20.21 7.72
C VAL A 21 -23.97 -19.38 6.58
N GLU A 22 -24.54 -18.21 6.31
CA GLU A 22 -24.03 -17.26 5.31
C GLU A 22 -22.52 -16.99 5.51
N ARG A 23 -21.76 -17.08 4.41
CA ARG A 23 -20.33 -16.76 4.40
C ARG A 23 -20.11 -15.49 3.60
N ASN A 24 -19.81 -14.41 4.31
CA ASN A 24 -19.41 -13.16 3.69
C ASN A 24 -17.96 -13.26 3.20
N GLU A 25 -17.71 -12.78 1.98
CA GLU A 25 -16.36 -12.69 1.43
C GLU A 25 -15.49 -11.77 2.29
N PHE A 26 -14.36 -12.26 2.80
CA PHE A 26 -13.54 -11.55 3.78
C PHE A 26 -12.38 -10.79 3.15
N GLU A 27 -12.08 -11.03 1.87
CA GLU A 27 -11.06 -10.29 1.15
C GLU A 27 -11.61 -8.96 0.61
N TYR A 28 -10.90 -7.87 0.90
CA TYR A 28 -11.26 -6.52 0.50
C TYR A 28 -10.25 -5.95 -0.48
N ILE A 29 -10.74 -5.14 -1.41
CA ILE A 29 -9.90 -4.30 -2.27
C ILE A 29 -9.36 -3.18 -1.40
N SER A 30 -8.05 -3.22 -1.11
CA SER A 30 -7.37 -2.07 -0.55
C SER A 30 -7.31 -0.98 -1.63
N LEU A 31 -8.15 0.03 -1.52
CA LEU A 31 -7.99 1.27 -2.27
C LEU A 31 -6.77 1.96 -1.65
N GLY A 32 -5.62 1.73 -2.27
CA GLY A 32 -4.34 2.26 -1.80
C GLY A 32 -4.45 3.73 -1.46
N THR A 33 -3.95 4.10 -0.28
CA THR A 33 -3.78 5.51 0.06
C THR A 33 -2.49 5.99 -0.57
N GLN A 34 -2.51 7.22 -1.12
CA GLN A 34 -1.30 7.86 -1.61
C GLN A 34 -0.24 7.88 -0.51
N CYS A 35 0.96 7.41 -0.83
CA CYS A 35 2.05 7.25 0.11
C CYS A 35 3.28 8.03 -0.37
N LEU A 36 3.94 8.69 0.58
CA LEU A 36 5.23 9.32 0.41
C LEU A 36 6.32 8.43 1.02
N LEU A 37 7.29 8.03 0.20
CA LEU A 37 8.55 7.43 0.61
C LEU A 37 9.62 8.52 0.59
N ALA A 38 10.22 8.83 1.73
CA ALA A 38 11.18 9.95 1.85
C ALA A 38 12.36 9.59 2.75
N ASN A 39 13.56 10.02 2.37
CA ASN A 39 14.79 9.84 3.15
C ASN A 39 15.25 11.18 3.70
N TRP A 40 15.55 11.24 4.99
CA TRP A 40 16.12 12.43 5.62
C TRP A 40 17.65 12.35 5.63
N HIS A 41 18.31 13.20 4.85
CA HIS A 41 19.75 13.31 4.86
C HIS A 41 20.20 14.17 6.05
N ILE A 42 20.72 13.54 7.10
CA ILE A 42 21.09 14.22 8.35
C ILE A 42 22.14 15.33 8.12
N ALA A 43 23.26 15.02 7.43
CA ALA A 43 24.35 16.00 7.26
C ALA A 43 23.93 17.24 6.46
N LYS A 44 23.11 17.05 5.41
CA LYS A 44 22.59 18.12 4.56
C LYS A 44 21.31 18.77 5.08
N ARG A 45 20.68 18.18 6.11
CA ARG A 45 19.43 18.64 6.74
C ARG A 45 18.28 18.81 5.74
N GLN A 46 18.14 17.87 4.81
CA GLN A 46 17.11 17.92 3.78
C GLN A 46 16.58 16.53 3.41
N ILE A 47 15.39 16.49 2.83
CA ILE A 47 14.84 15.28 2.22
C ILE A 47 15.56 15.04 0.89
N ILE A 48 15.98 13.79 0.65
CA ILE A 48 16.58 13.34 -0.60
C ILE A 48 15.71 12.25 -1.23
N THR A 49 15.72 12.21 -2.57
CA THR A 49 15.09 11.16 -3.38
C THR A 49 13.67 10.77 -2.97
N PRO A 50 12.75 11.72 -2.70
CA PRO A 50 11.39 11.34 -2.33
C PRO A 50 10.66 10.69 -3.51
N SER A 51 9.82 9.70 -3.21
CA SER A 51 8.94 9.05 -4.18
C SER A 51 7.50 9.12 -3.68
N ILE A 52 6.58 9.54 -4.53
CA ILE A 52 5.15 9.58 -4.24
C ILE A 52 4.45 8.52 -5.08
N LYS A 53 3.67 7.66 -4.45
CA LYS A 53 2.96 6.56 -5.11
C LYS A 53 1.49 6.61 -4.71
N ALA A 54 0.60 6.50 -5.69
CA ALA A 54 -0.85 6.49 -5.44
C ALA A 54 -1.27 5.27 -4.61
N THR A 55 -0.68 4.12 -4.91
CA THR A 55 -0.86 2.86 -4.16
C THR A 55 0.51 2.18 -4.06
N PRO A 56 1.25 2.34 -2.94
CA PRO A 56 2.58 1.74 -2.84
C PRO A 56 2.47 0.21 -2.84
N ARG A 57 3.22 -0.43 -3.73
CA ARG A 57 3.49 -1.86 -3.70
C ARG A 57 4.90 -2.09 -3.17
N GLU A 58 5.19 -3.33 -2.80
CA GLU A 58 6.53 -3.72 -2.34
C GLU A 58 7.63 -3.37 -3.35
N VAL A 59 7.35 -3.51 -4.64
CA VAL A 59 8.27 -3.13 -5.74
C VAL A 59 8.58 -1.63 -5.73
N ASP A 60 7.64 -0.77 -5.33
CA ASP A 60 7.88 0.68 -5.27
C ASP A 60 8.90 1.03 -4.18
N PHE A 61 8.95 0.25 -3.10
CA PHE A 61 9.96 0.41 -2.05
C PHE A 61 11.35 0.02 -2.56
N LEU A 62 11.47 -1.12 -3.24
CA LEU A 62 12.74 -1.54 -3.87
C LEU A 62 13.25 -0.49 -4.84
N GLN A 63 12.38 0.00 -5.73
CA GLN A 63 12.71 1.05 -6.69
C GLN A 63 13.15 2.36 -5.99
N HIS A 64 12.50 2.73 -4.89
CA HIS A 64 12.86 3.91 -4.11
C HIS A 64 14.28 3.78 -3.49
N ILE A 65 14.63 2.59 -2.99
CA ILE A 65 15.97 2.33 -2.45
C ILE A 65 17.02 2.35 -3.57
N GLU A 66 16.77 1.68 -4.70
CA GLU A 66 17.69 1.71 -5.85
C GLU A 66 17.93 3.13 -6.33
N GLN A 67 16.86 3.91 -6.52
CA GLN A 67 16.96 5.32 -6.89
C GLN A 67 17.84 6.09 -5.89
N THR A 68 17.67 5.83 -4.59
CA THR A 68 18.44 6.48 -3.53
C THR A 68 19.92 6.10 -3.59
N ILE A 69 20.26 4.82 -3.80
CA ILE A 69 21.65 4.36 -3.89
C ILE A 69 22.35 4.95 -5.13
N HIS A 70 21.63 5.09 -6.24
CA HIS A 70 22.18 5.63 -7.49
C HIS A 70 22.24 7.16 -7.53
N THR A 71 21.72 7.85 -6.52
CA THR A 71 21.78 9.30 -6.47
C THR A 71 23.01 9.75 -5.70
N GLU A 72 23.79 10.64 -6.30
CA GLU A 72 24.92 11.29 -5.63
C GLU A 72 24.40 12.33 -4.63
N PHE A 73 24.84 12.25 -3.37
CA PHE A 73 24.55 13.23 -2.32
C PHE A 73 25.83 13.94 -1.88
#